data_AF-A0A7D7XG37-F1
#
_entry.id   AF-A0A7D7XG37-F1
#
_cell.length_a   1.000
_cell.length_b   1.000
_cell.length_c   1.000
_cell.angle_alpha   90.00
_cell.angle_beta   90.00
_cell.angle_gamma   90.00
#
_symmetry.space_group_name_H-M   'P 1'
#
loop_
_entity.id
_entity.type
_entity.pdbx_description
1 polymer ?
#
loop_
_entity_poly.entity_id
_entity_poly.type
_entity_poly.pdbx_seq_one_letter_code
_entity_poly.pdbx_strand_id
1 'polypeptide(L)'
;MRWGFKLPDRLLFNARSEGIAQANFWKDAFRTGRAIAPGGAIFEWKKMTVGGKKPKYKITIPGQEPIAKAVMWKLWQNPKSCQWELTFAILTGDPNELVAPIHPRMTTFIEPRDIAEYLAPTERPPSGANVSRFGTT
;
A
#
# COMPACT_ATOMS: atom_id res chain seq x y z
N MET A 1 -7.92 12.44 3.07
CA MET A 1 -6.82 11.91 3.91
C MET A 1 -5.49 12.32 3.29
N ARG A 2 -4.45 12.58 4.09
CA ARG A 2 -3.07 12.85 3.63
C ARG A 2 -2.38 11.52 3.30
N TRP A 3 -1.71 11.44 2.16
CA TRP A 3 -0.84 10.31 1.87
C TRP A 3 0.52 10.51 2.54
N GLY A 4 0.87 9.61 3.47
CA GLY A 4 2.16 9.56 4.12
C GLY A 4 2.22 10.21 5.51
N PHE A 5 2.70 9.41 6.46
CA PHE A 5 2.96 9.81 7.83
C PHE A 5 4.26 10.61 7.89
N LYS A 6 4.16 11.88 8.24
CA LYS A 6 5.34 12.73 8.48
C LYS A 6 5.97 12.31 9.80
N LEU A 7 7.16 11.72 9.72
CA LEU A 7 8.03 11.45 10.86
C LEU A 7 9.07 12.59 10.96
N PRO A 8 9.84 12.68 12.07
CA PRO A 8 10.85 13.73 12.22
C PRO A 8 11.88 13.76 11.07
N ASP A 9 12.33 12.58 10.65
CA ASP A 9 13.42 12.34 9.70
C ASP A 9 12.94 11.97 8.28
N ARG A 10 11.72 11.46 8.12
CA ARG A 10 11.24 10.91 6.84
C ARG A 10 9.73 10.98 6.64
N LEU A 11 9.29 10.72 5.41
CA LEU A 11 7.89 10.46 5.08
C LEU A 11 7.66 8.96 4.96
N LEU A 12 6.69 8.43 5.69
CA LEU A 12 6.32 7.02 5.65
C LEU A 12 4.98 6.86 4.91
N PHE A 13 5.06 6.64 3.60
CA PHE A 13 3.90 6.60 2.69
C PHE A 13 3.50 5.19 2.22
N ASN A 14 4.36 4.20 2.47
CA ASN A 14 4.09 2.79 2.23
C ASN A 14 4.27 1.99 3.52
N ALA A 15 3.48 0.92 3.66
CA ALA A 15 3.63 -0.08 4.70
C ALA A 15 3.87 -1.46 4.06
N ARG A 16 4.77 -2.25 4.66
CA ARG A 16 5.02 -3.63 4.24
C ARG A 16 3.90 -4.52 4.78
N SER A 17 3.30 -5.32 3.91
CA SER A 17 2.21 -6.22 4.26
C SER A 17 2.67 -7.39 5.13
N GLU A 18 3.93 -7.78 5.00
CA GLU A 18 4.55 -8.84 5.78
C GLU A 18 4.61 -8.43 7.26
N GLY A 19 3.99 -9.22 8.14
CA GLY A 19 3.96 -8.96 9.59
C GLY A 19 3.16 -7.73 10.01
N ILE A 20 2.36 -7.15 9.12
CA ILE A 20 1.69 -5.86 9.36
C ILE A 20 0.68 -5.89 10.50
N ALA A 21 0.06 -7.06 10.73
CA ALA A 21 -0.88 -7.28 11.82
C ALA A 21 -0.19 -7.27 13.20
N GLN A 22 1.13 -7.45 13.25
CA GLN A 22 1.93 -7.46 14.48
C GLN A 22 2.79 -6.21 14.63
N ALA A 23 3.00 -5.45 13.54
CA ALA A 23 3.86 -4.27 13.54
C ALA A 23 3.30 -3.15 14.45
N ASN A 24 4.04 -2.76 15.48
CA ASN A 24 3.59 -1.77 16.48
C ASN A 24 3.06 -0.46 15.88
N PHE A 25 3.67 0.03 14.79
CA PHE A 25 3.21 1.26 14.15
C PHE A 25 1.90 1.07 13.35
N TRP A 26 1.63 -0.14 12.85
CA TRP A 26 0.59 -0.40 11.86
C TRP A 26 -0.58 -1.22 12.37
N LYS A 27 -0.39 -2.11 13.36
CA LYS A 27 -1.37 -3.13 13.77
C LYS A 27 -2.78 -2.58 14.00
N ASP A 28 -2.91 -1.44 14.68
CA ASP A 28 -4.21 -0.85 14.97
C ASP A 28 -4.87 -0.21 13.74
N ALA A 29 -4.08 0.46 12.90
CA ALA A 29 -4.55 1.00 11.62
C ALA A 29 -4.92 -0.13 10.64
N PHE A 30 -4.16 -1.22 10.63
CA PHE A 30 -4.49 -2.39 9.81
C PHE A 30 -5.75 -3.11 10.32
N ARG A 31 -6.00 -3.11 11.63
CA ARG A 31 -7.18 -3.72 12.24
C ARG A 31 -8.46 -2.92 12.00
N THR A 32 -8.40 -1.59 12.06
CA THR A 32 -9.61 -0.74 12.12
C THR A 32 -9.70 0.31 11.01
N GLY A 33 -8.57 0.65 10.38
CA GLY A 33 -8.46 1.72 9.41
C GLY A 33 -8.19 1.23 7.99
N ARG A 34 -8.69 0.05 7.59
CA ARG A 34 -8.57 -0.43 6.21
C ARG A 34 -9.40 0.45 5.27
N ALA A 35 -8.84 0.80 4.12
CA ALA A 35 -9.51 1.56 3.09
C ALA A 35 -8.94 1.23 1.69
N ILE A 36 -9.66 1.63 0.65
CA ILE A 36 -9.20 1.50 -0.74
C ILE A 36 -8.79 2.87 -1.27
N ALA A 37 -7.61 2.96 -1.87
CA ALA A 37 -7.21 4.11 -2.68
C ALA A 37 -7.43 3.80 -4.17
N PRO A 38 -8.48 4.32 -4.81
CA PRO A 38 -8.69 4.14 -6.24
C PRO A 38 -7.59 4.85 -7.06
N GLY A 39 -7.38 4.44 -8.30
CA GLY A 39 -6.51 5.14 -9.25
C GLY A 39 -6.58 4.54 -10.64
N GLY A 40 -5.96 5.20 -11.64
CA GLY A 40 -5.91 4.66 -13.00
C GLY A 40 -4.66 3.83 -13.31
N ALA A 41 -3.58 4.02 -12.55
CA ALA A 41 -2.30 3.34 -12.73
C ALA A 41 -1.40 3.54 -11.51
N ILE A 42 -0.32 2.76 -11.41
CA ILE A 42 0.87 3.12 -10.64
C ILE A 42 2.06 3.36 -11.58
N PHE A 43 3.10 4.01 -11.08
CA PHE A 43 4.31 4.26 -11.84
C PHE A 43 5.52 3.74 -11.06
N GLU A 44 6.39 3.00 -11.74
CA GLU A 44 7.60 2.43 -11.14
C GLU A 44 8.83 2.76 -11.97
N TRP A 45 9.97 2.91 -11.30
CA TRP A 45 11.25 3.23 -11.94
C TRP A 45 12.21 2.07 -11.79
N LYS A 46 12.64 1.50 -12.92
CA LYS A 46 13.61 0.41 -12.91
C LYS A 46 14.95 0.91 -12.39
N LYS A 47 15.49 0.23 -11.37
CA LYS A 47 16.84 0.48 -10.89
C LYS A 47 17.85 0.01 -11.94
N MET A 48 18.82 0.87 -12.24
CA MET A 48 19.92 0.55 -13.15
C MET A 48 21.15 0.17 -12.32
N THR A 49 21.91 -0.82 -12.79
CA THR A 49 23.15 -1.31 -12.13
C THR A 49 24.34 -0.38 -12.36
N VAL A 50 24.32 0.38 -13.45
CA VAL A 50 25.33 1.40 -13.79
C VAL A 50 24.58 2.70 -14.13
N GLY A 51 25.20 3.86 -13.89
CA GLY A 51 24.58 5.18 -13.99
C GLY A 51 23.74 5.42 -15.25
N GLY A 52 22.73 6.27 -15.16
CA GLY A 52 21.82 6.60 -16.27
C GLY A 52 20.41 6.97 -15.81
N LYS A 53 19.57 7.35 -16.77
CA LYS A 53 18.16 7.65 -16.51
C LYS A 53 17.39 6.36 -16.22
N LYS A 54 16.73 6.30 -15.06
CA LYS A 54 15.86 5.19 -14.68
C LYS A 54 14.64 5.14 -15.61
N PRO A 55 14.42 4.05 -16.37
CA PRO A 55 13.20 3.90 -17.17
C PRO A 55 11.97 3.96 -16.27
N LYS A 56 10.93 4.66 -16.73
CA LYS A 56 9.65 4.81 -16.03
C LYS A 56 8.62 3.89 -16.68
N TYR A 57 8.01 3.03 -15.87
CA TYR A 57 6.94 2.11 -16.26
C TYR A 57 5.60 2.61 -15.73
N LYS A 58 4.55 2.50 -16.54
CA LYS A 58 3.16 2.67 -16.11
C LYS A 58 2.57 1.27 -15.97
N ILE A 59 2.04 0.95 -14.80
CA ILE A 59 1.43 -0.34 -14.51
C ILE A 59 -0.08 -0.12 -14.36
N THR A 60 -0.85 -0.90 -15.12
CA THR A 60 -2.32 -0.94 -15.13
C THR A 60 -2.78 -2.38 -15.04
N ILE A 61 -4.01 -2.59 -14.59
CA ILE A 61 -4.63 -3.93 -14.54
C ILE A 61 -5.80 -3.91 -15.51
N PRO A 62 -5.72 -4.60 -16.66
CA PRO A 62 -6.75 -4.57 -17.68
C PRO A 62 -8.12 -4.96 -17.13
N GLY A 63 -9.13 -4.11 -17.36
CA GLY A 63 -10.50 -4.36 -16.92
C GLY A 63 -10.76 -4.06 -15.44
N GLN A 64 -9.77 -3.50 -14.73
CA GLN A 64 -9.92 -3.03 -13.36
C GLN A 64 -9.65 -1.52 -13.27
N GLU A 65 -10.41 -0.73 -14.02
CA GLU A 65 -10.35 0.72 -13.95
C GLU A 65 -11.58 1.27 -13.18
N PRO A 66 -11.40 1.88 -11.99
CA PRO A 66 -10.13 2.18 -11.33
C PRO A 66 -9.52 0.96 -10.59
N ILE A 67 -8.18 0.89 -10.55
CA ILE A 67 -7.47 -0.11 -9.75
C ILE A 67 -7.65 0.21 -8.26
N ALA A 68 -8.01 -0.81 -7.48
CA ALA A 68 -8.18 -0.70 -6.05
C ALA A 68 -6.85 -1.00 -5.33
N LYS A 69 -6.23 0.02 -4.74
CA LYS A 69 -5.00 -0.16 -3.94
C LYS A 69 -5.36 -0.33 -2.47
N ALA A 70 -4.83 -1.34 -1.82
CA ALA A 70 -5.01 -1.55 -0.39
C ALA A 70 -4.28 -0.46 0.40
N VAL A 71 -4.98 0.25 1.27
CA VAL A 71 -4.39 1.24 2.16
C VAL A 71 -4.88 1.06 3.58
N MET A 72 -4.11 1.57 4.53
CA MET A 72 -4.61 1.78 5.88
C MET A 72 -4.48 3.24 6.26
N TRP A 73 -5.38 3.72 7.11
CA TRP A 73 -5.37 5.06 7.66
C TRP A 73 -5.45 5.05 9.18
N LYS A 74 -4.93 6.11 9.79
CA LYS A 74 -5.19 6.46 11.20
C LYS A 74 -5.06 7.96 11.38
N LEU A 75 -5.63 8.48 12.46
CA LEU A 75 -5.34 9.84 12.88
C LEU A 75 -3.87 9.92 13.34
N TRP A 76 -3.13 10.87 12.80
CA TRP A 76 -1.70 11.03 13.06
C TRP A 76 -1.42 12.45 13.53
N GLN A 77 -0.75 12.60 14.67
CA GLN A 77 -0.26 13.90 15.10
C GLN A 77 1.11 14.13 14.46
N ASN A 78 1.19 15.11 13.56
CA ASN A 78 2.44 15.43 12.90
C ASN A 78 3.44 16.00 13.93
N PRO A 79 4.59 15.35 14.17
CA PRO A 79 5.52 15.72 15.24
C PRO A 79 6.19 17.08 15.00
N LYS A 80 6.16 17.63 13.78
CA LYS A 80 6.73 18.95 13.46
C LYS A 80 5.75 20.11 13.68
N SER A 81 4.45 19.86 13.51
CA SER A 81 3.41 20.90 13.55
C SER A 81 2.44 20.76 14.72
N CYS A 82 2.50 19.62 15.41
CA CYS A 82 1.56 19.19 16.45
C CYS A 82 0.09 19.10 16.01
N GLN A 83 -0.19 19.23 14.70
CA GLN A 83 -1.52 19.12 14.11
C GLN A 83 -1.91 17.66 13.89
N TRP A 84 -3.19 17.36 14.13
CA TRP A 84 -3.79 16.08 13.81
C TRP A 84 -4.21 16.02 12.34
N GLU A 85 -3.81 14.96 11.64
CA GLU A 85 -4.09 14.74 10.23
C GLU A 85 -4.62 13.31 10.02
N LEU A 86 -5.75 13.16 9.34
CA LEU A 86 -6.19 11.86 8.82
C LEU A 86 -5.20 11.41 7.75
N THR A 87 -4.39 10.40 8.06
CA THR A 87 -3.23 10.03 7.25
C THR A 87 -3.29 8.56 6.86
N PHE A 88 -2.89 8.25 5.63
CA PHE A 88 -2.89 6.88 5.11
C PHE A 88 -1.55 6.48 4.49
N ALA A 89 -1.31 5.17 4.43
CA ALA A 89 -0.19 4.55 3.73
C ALA A 89 -0.69 3.43 2.82
N ILE A 90 -0.02 3.27 1.67
CA ILE A 90 -0.31 2.19 0.72
C ILE A 90 0.36 0.91 1.20
N LEU A 91 -0.36 -0.21 1.14
CA LEU A 91 0.22 -1.52 1.40
C LEU A 91 1.09 -1.96 0.22
N THR A 92 2.24 -2.50 0.53
CA THR A 92 3.17 -3.06 -0.44
C THR A 92 3.54 -4.47 -0.03
N GLY A 93 3.78 -5.34 -1.01
CA GLY A 93 4.22 -6.71 -0.83
C GLY A 93 5.41 -7.04 -1.71
N ASP A 94 5.73 -8.32 -1.76
CA ASP A 94 6.65 -8.87 -2.74
C ASP A 94 6.10 -8.69 -4.17
N PRO A 95 6.99 -8.41 -5.14
CA PRO A 95 6.58 -8.24 -6.52
C PRO A 95 6.27 -9.60 -7.16
N ASN A 96 5.34 -9.59 -8.12
CA ASN A 96 5.16 -10.72 -9.03
C ASN A 96 6.31 -10.78 -10.07
N GLU A 97 6.30 -11.80 -10.92
CA GLU A 97 7.34 -12.02 -11.95
C GLU A 97 7.47 -10.85 -12.93
N LEU A 98 6.39 -10.11 -13.16
CA LEU A 98 6.36 -8.97 -14.08
C LEU A 98 7.02 -7.72 -13.45
N VAL A 99 6.79 -7.48 -12.16
CA VAL A 99 7.30 -6.31 -11.44
C VAL A 99 8.69 -6.54 -10.85
N ALA A 100 9.07 -7.78 -10.52
CA ALA A 100 10.34 -8.09 -9.86
C ALA A 100 11.58 -7.56 -10.62
N PRO A 101 11.64 -7.62 -11.98
CA PRO A 101 12.75 -7.04 -12.74
C PRO A 101 12.77 -5.50 -12.75
N ILE A 102 11.71 -4.84 -12.30
CA ILE A 102 11.54 -3.38 -12.27
C ILE A 102 11.83 -2.87 -10.86
N HIS A 103 11.15 -3.42 -9.86
CA HIS A 103 11.20 -2.93 -8.48
C HIS A 103 11.03 -4.08 -7.48
N PRO A 104 11.79 -4.11 -6.36
CA PRO A 104 11.73 -5.21 -5.39
C PRO A 104 10.48 -5.19 -4.50
N ARG A 105 9.53 -4.27 -4.73
CA ARG A 105 8.28 -4.14 -3.98
C ARG A 105 7.17 -3.75 -4.94
N MET A 106 5.97 -4.25 -4.70
CA MET A 106 4.79 -3.95 -5.50
C MET A 106 3.68 -3.42 -4.62
N THR A 107 2.84 -2.54 -5.17
CA THR A 107 1.60 -2.12 -4.51
C THR A 107 0.67 -3.31 -4.38
N THR A 108 0.06 -3.49 -3.21
CA THR A 108 -1.03 -4.43 -3.05
C THR A 108 -2.28 -3.91 -3.75
N PHE A 109 -2.74 -4.64 -4.75
CA PHE A 109 -4.03 -4.42 -5.38
C PHE A 109 -5.08 -5.33 -4.74
N ILE A 110 -6.34 -4.89 -4.70
CA ILE A 110 -7.48 -5.68 -4.22
C ILE A 110 -8.36 -5.99 -5.43
N GLU A 111 -8.63 -7.28 -5.65
CA GLU A 111 -9.56 -7.71 -6.68
C GLU A 111 -10.98 -7.19 -6.37
N PRO A 112 -11.80 -6.84 -7.38
CA PRO A 112 -13.15 -6.33 -7.16
C PRO A 112 -14.01 -7.19 -6.23
N ARG A 113 -13.89 -8.52 -6.35
CA ARG A 113 -14.62 -9.49 -5.52
C ARG A 113 -14.24 -9.45 -4.03
N ASP A 114 -13.04 -8.96 -3.72
CA ASP A 114 -12.45 -8.99 -2.38
C ASP A 114 -12.58 -7.64 -1.64
N ILE A 115 -13.06 -6.59 -2.33
CA ILE A 115 -13.21 -5.24 -1.76
C ILE A 115 -14.10 -5.25 -0.51
N ALA A 116 -15.22 -5.97 -0.56
CA ALA A 116 -16.17 -6.03 0.55
C ALA A 116 -15.54 -6.69 1.79
N GLU A 117 -14.80 -7.79 1.61
CA GLU A 117 -14.08 -8.45 2.70
C GLU A 117 -13.00 -7.53 3.28
N TYR A 118 -12.22 -6.86 2.43
CA TYR A 118 -11.15 -5.98 2.88
C TYR A 118 -11.66 -4.81 3.73
N LEU A 119 -12.81 -4.23 3.33
CA LEU A 119 -13.44 -3.11 4.02
C LEU A 119 -14.30 -3.52 5.23
N ALA A 120 -14.55 -4.81 5.45
CA ALA A 120 -15.41 -5.26 6.53
C ALA A 120 -14.85 -4.81 7.90
N PRO A 121 -15.70 -4.32 8.82
CA PRO A 121 -15.30 -3.89 10.16
C PRO A 121 -15.12 -5.12 11.06
N THR A 122 -14.08 -5.91 10.80
CA THR A 122 -13.74 -7.10 11.58
C THR A 122 -12.49 -6.85 12.41
N GLU A 123 -12.51 -7.24 13.69
CA GLU A 123 -11.31 -7.26 14.54
C GLU A 123 -10.26 -8.25 14.03
N ARG A 124 -10.72 -9.28 13.31
CA ARG A 124 -9.87 -10.21 12.59
C ARG A 124 -9.38 -9.52 11.31
N PRO A 125 -8.07 -9.53 11.00
CA PRO A 125 -7.62 -9.18 9.66
C PRO A 125 -8.32 -10.10 8.64
N PRO A 126 -8.59 -9.64 7.40
CA PRO A 126 -9.22 -10.45 6.34
C PRO A 126 -8.59 -11.84 6.25
N SER A 127 -9.38 -12.83 5.86
CA SER A 127 -9.00 -14.25 5.90
C SER A 127 -7.79 -14.53 5.00
N GLY A 128 -6.60 -14.39 5.58
CA GLY A 128 -5.34 -14.35 4.84
C GLY A 128 -4.54 -13.11 5.21
N ALA A 129 -3.90 -13.14 6.40
CA ALA A 129 -2.83 -12.21 6.76
C ALA A 129 -1.69 -12.14 5.72
N ASN A 130 -1.75 -13.03 4.73
CA ASN A 130 -1.19 -12.90 3.40
C ASN A 130 -2.08 -12.05 2.49
N VAL A 131 -1.83 -10.74 2.55
CA VAL A 131 -2.21 -9.78 1.51
C VAL A 131 -1.75 -10.23 0.10
N SER A 132 -0.85 -11.22 0.01
CA SER A 132 -0.45 -11.93 -1.21
C SER A 132 -1.54 -12.73 -1.92
N ARG A 133 -2.74 -12.94 -1.33
CA ARG A 133 -3.90 -13.49 -2.06
C ARG A 133 -4.58 -12.45 -2.95
N PHE A 134 -4.35 -11.17 -2.67
CA PHE A 134 -4.88 -10.07 -3.46
C PHE A 134 -3.86 -9.72 -4.57
N GLY A 135 -4.06 -10.37 -5.73
CA GLY A 135 -3.51 -9.98 -7.04
C GLY A 135 -2.01 -10.25 -7.26
N THR A 136 -1.65 -11.50 -7.60
CA THR A 136 -0.36 -11.84 -8.24
C THR A 136 -0.47 -12.29 -9.70
N THR A 137 -1.67 -12.26 -10.29
CA THR A 137 -1.85 -12.46 -11.74
C THR A 137 -1.75 -11.15 -12.50
#